data_AF-A0A7S0X4J3-F1
#
_entry.id   AF-A0A7S0X4J3-F1
#
_cell.length_a   1.000
_cell.length_b   1.000
_cell.length_c   1.000
_cell.angle_alpha   90.00
_cell.angle_beta   90.00
_cell.angle_gamma   90.00
#
_symmetry.space_group_name_H-M   'P 1'
#
loop_
_entity.id
_entity.type
_entity.pdbx_description
1 polymer ?
#
loop_
_entity_poly.entity_id
_entity_poly.type
_entity_poly.pdbx_seq_one_letter_code
_entity_poly.pdbx_strand_id
1 'polypeptide(L)'
;MDSAPGDALPEGGADADRRGAPVAARTTVCLRCKSLPAPGSKLRYCGRCETAAYCSKPCARADWNAHKHVCESLRDVHEKSLAAFLMQGGRAKDFNQRSYDIQSWFINVPGLTNEIELLAWNHRSNAPIISALASDIEVDGSTAQLQMIPRSFWDEDPRFLDNFTPEQREGIRMQFSESSFSSSTKYVCVLRYAQPGKPRSAFASTRDFRANGPVRAAMIVKALTAATKPEDLADALAWFENALPAQQAQAGLQFIRNRATLVHGCTMSQGSVPVPTRALNNEVAYMMMNALNIAFDICLTGLCGAAHLNGRKGVIRGLDPVDKERWTARLDDGMCVSARAANFVHVRRGEYRRRSP
;
A
#
# COMPACT_ATOMS: atom_id res chain seq x y z
N MET A 1 -20.99 -42.08 57.04
CA MET A 1 -19.76 -42.77 56.65
C MET A 1 -19.44 -42.29 55.24
N ASP A 2 -18.97 -41.04 55.12
CA ASP A 2 -17.54 -40.66 55.23
C ASP A 2 -16.79 -41.24 54.02
N SER A 3 -16.09 -40.54 53.13
CA SER A 3 -15.58 -39.17 53.06
C SER A 3 -15.19 -38.87 51.59
N ALA A 4 -15.08 -37.60 51.21
CA ALA A 4 -14.15 -37.15 50.16
C ALA A 4 -12.78 -36.84 50.82
N PRO A 5 -11.68 -36.43 50.13
CA PRO A 5 -11.42 -36.20 48.70
C PRO A 5 -10.06 -36.78 48.21
N GLY A 6 -9.65 -36.52 46.95
CA GLY A 6 -8.28 -36.78 46.50
C GLY A 6 -8.02 -36.45 45.02
N ASP A 7 -7.11 -35.51 44.79
CA ASP A 7 -6.64 -34.94 43.52
C ASP A 7 -6.05 -35.94 42.50
N ALA A 8 -6.18 -35.61 41.20
CA ALA A 8 -5.08 -35.58 40.21
C ALA A 8 -5.61 -35.31 38.77
N LEU A 9 -5.03 -34.32 38.09
CA LEU A 9 -4.97 -34.24 36.62
C LEU A 9 -3.96 -35.29 36.09
N PRO A 10 -4.06 -35.75 34.83
CA PRO A 10 -3.25 -35.09 33.78
C PRO A 10 -3.89 -35.01 32.38
N GLU A 11 -3.50 -33.92 31.70
CA GLU A 11 -2.97 -33.76 30.32
C GLU A 11 -3.51 -34.52 29.09
N GLY A 12 -3.70 -33.72 28.02
CA GLY A 12 -3.42 -34.05 26.61
C GLY A 12 -4.60 -34.66 25.84
N GLY A 13 -5.02 -34.19 24.67
CA GLY A 13 -4.52 -33.18 23.74
C GLY A 13 -5.20 -33.45 22.38
N ALA A 14 -5.59 -32.37 21.67
CA ALA A 14 -5.79 -32.27 20.20
C ALA A 14 -6.79 -31.16 19.90
N ASP A 15 -6.41 -29.90 20.13
CA ASP A 15 -7.09 -28.77 19.48
C ASP A 15 -6.32 -28.44 18.20
N ALA A 16 -6.80 -29.02 17.10
CA ALA A 16 -6.27 -28.80 15.78
C ALA A 16 -6.84 -27.49 15.21
N ASP A 17 -5.94 -26.52 15.06
CA ASP A 17 -5.77 -25.82 13.78
C ASP A 17 -6.85 -24.79 13.41
N ARG A 18 -6.98 -23.72 14.23
CA ARG A 18 -7.54 -22.45 13.77
C ARG A 18 -6.46 -21.61 13.08
N ARG A 19 -6.17 -21.96 11.83
CA ARG A 19 -5.36 -21.14 10.91
C ARG A 19 -5.97 -19.75 10.78
N GLY A 20 -5.14 -18.73 10.99
CA GLY A 20 -5.48 -17.34 10.74
C GLY A 20 -6.01 -17.14 9.32
N ALA A 21 -7.16 -16.49 9.23
CA ALA A 21 -7.78 -16.13 7.96
C ALA A 21 -6.85 -15.17 7.17
N PRO A 22 -6.62 -15.41 5.87
CA PRO A 22 -5.86 -14.48 5.04
C PRO A 22 -6.69 -13.22 4.80
N VAL A 23 -6.02 -12.06 4.82
CA VAL A 23 -6.55 -10.83 4.21
C VAL A 23 -6.91 -11.19 2.77
N ALA A 24 -8.20 -11.12 2.44
CA ALA A 24 -8.79 -11.79 1.28
C ALA A 24 -8.21 -11.30 -0.06
N ALA A 25 -7.20 -12.00 -0.57
CA ALA A 25 -6.85 -11.93 -1.98
C ALA A 25 -8.04 -12.48 -2.79
N ARG A 26 -8.64 -11.65 -3.65
CA ARG A 26 -9.79 -12.08 -4.48
C ARG A 26 -9.33 -13.14 -5.48
N THR A 27 -10.05 -14.26 -5.51
CA THR A 27 -9.71 -15.45 -6.32
C THR A 27 -9.88 -15.19 -7.82
N THR A 28 -8.85 -15.52 -8.61
CA THR A 28 -8.85 -15.51 -10.08
C THR A 28 -9.48 -16.77 -10.70
N VAL A 29 -9.96 -17.68 -9.85
CA VAL A 29 -10.59 -18.96 -10.21
C VAL A 29 -12.00 -19.04 -9.65
N CYS A 30 -12.84 -19.89 -10.25
CA CYS A 30 -14.16 -20.16 -9.70
C CYS A 30 -14.07 -20.75 -8.29
N LEU A 31 -14.81 -20.18 -7.33
CA LEU A 31 -14.78 -20.64 -5.94
C LEU A 31 -15.25 -22.09 -5.79
N ARG A 32 -16.19 -22.53 -6.63
CA ARG A 32 -16.75 -23.89 -6.60
C ARG A 32 -15.85 -24.91 -7.31
N CYS A 33 -15.65 -24.77 -8.62
CA CYS A 33 -14.96 -25.78 -9.43
C CYS A 33 -13.45 -25.54 -9.55
N LYS A 34 -12.94 -24.43 -9.01
CA LYS A 34 -11.53 -24.00 -9.08
C LYS A 34 -10.98 -23.81 -10.49
N SER A 35 -11.83 -23.90 -11.52
CA SER A 35 -11.44 -23.65 -12.91
C SER A 35 -11.21 -22.16 -13.16
N LEU A 36 -10.23 -21.88 -14.01
CA LEU A 36 -10.07 -20.57 -14.64
C LEU A 36 -11.29 -20.29 -15.55
N PRO A 37 -11.68 -19.02 -15.73
CA PRO A 37 -12.68 -18.68 -16.74
C PRO A 37 -12.20 -19.09 -18.14
N ALA A 38 -13.11 -19.57 -18.98
CA ALA A 38 -12.80 -19.85 -20.38
C ALA A 38 -12.29 -18.58 -21.08
N PRO A 39 -11.41 -18.68 -22.10
CA PRO A 39 -10.95 -17.52 -22.86
C PRO A 39 -12.13 -16.66 -23.32
N GLY A 40 -12.10 -15.36 -23.00
CA GLY A 40 -13.19 -14.41 -23.31
C GLY A 40 -14.39 -14.41 -22.36
N SER A 41 -14.47 -15.33 -21.38
CA SER A 41 -15.55 -15.37 -20.39
C SER A 41 -15.16 -14.68 -19.08
N LYS A 42 -16.13 -14.06 -18.39
CA LYS A 42 -15.93 -13.45 -17.06
C LYS A 42 -16.34 -14.42 -15.94
N LEU A 43 -15.64 -14.39 -14.81
CA LEU A 43 -16.24 -14.87 -13.56
C LEU A 43 -17.35 -13.91 -13.13
N ARG A 44 -18.44 -14.48 -12.61
CA ARG A 44 -19.59 -13.77 -12.07
C ARG A 44 -19.47 -13.71 -10.56
N TYR A 45 -19.65 -12.53 -10.00
CA TYR A 45 -19.58 -12.34 -8.55
C TYR A 45 -20.94 -12.63 -7.90
N CYS A 46 -20.89 -13.08 -6.66
CA CYS A 46 -22.07 -13.14 -5.82
C CYS A 46 -22.66 -11.73 -5.70
N GLY A 47 -23.90 -11.52 -6.16
CA GLY A 47 -24.54 -10.20 -6.11
C GLY A 47 -24.86 -9.68 -4.71
N ARG A 48 -24.57 -10.46 -3.66
CA ARG A 48 -24.78 -10.06 -2.26
C ARG A 48 -23.50 -9.63 -1.56
N CYS A 49 -22.42 -10.41 -1.65
CA CYS A 49 -21.14 -10.07 -1.01
C CYS A 49 -20.11 -9.45 -1.95
N GLU A 50 -20.38 -9.50 -3.26
CA GLU A 50 -19.52 -9.06 -4.36
C GLU A 50 -18.10 -9.65 -4.36
N THR A 51 -17.80 -10.59 -3.46
CA THR A 51 -16.44 -11.08 -3.22
C THR A 51 -16.21 -12.46 -3.85
N ALA A 52 -17.14 -13.40 -3.68
CA ALA A 52 -17.04 -14.75 -4.24
C ALA A 52 -17.28 -14.77 -5.76
N ALA A 53 -16.40 -15.43 -6.51
CA ALA A 53 -16.41 -15.47 -7.97
C ALA A 53 -16.76 -16.86 -8.51
N TYR A 54 -17.62 -16.95 -9.52
CA TYR A 54 -18.09 -18.21 -10.11
C TYR A 54 -18.05 -18.19 -11.64
N CYS A 55 -17.68 -19.30 -12.28
CA CYS A 55 -17.71 -19.36 -13.75
C CYS A 55 -19.15 -19.36 -14.31
N SER A 56 -20.14 -19.78 -13.50
CA SER A 56 -21.53 -19.94 -13.96
C SER A 56 -22.54 -19.89 -12.80
N LYS A 57 -23.82 -19.65 -13.12
CA LYS A 57 -24.93 -19.71 -12.14
C LYS A 57 -25.04 -21.09 -11.47
N PRO A 58 -24.90 -22.24 -12.18
CA PRO A 58 -24.84 -23.56 -11.55
C PRO A 58 -23.74 -23.68 -10.49
N CYS A 59 -22.53 -23.18 -10.76
CA CYS A 59 -21.45 -23.19 -9.78
C CYS A 59 -21.77 -22.36 -8.54
N ALA A 60 -22.37 -21.18 -8.70
CA ALA A 60 -22.80 -20.36 -7.58
C ALA A 60 -23.89 -21.05 -6.74
N ARG A 61 -24.88 -21.70 -7.39
CA ARG A 61 -25.95 -22.44 -6.70
C ARG A 61 -25.42 -23.66 -5.96
N ALA A 62 -24.49 -24.40 -6.58
CA ALA A 62 -23.87 -25.58 -5.98
C ALA A 62 -23.00 -25.22 -4.76
N ASP A 63 -22.40 -24.04 -4.74
CA ASP A 63 -21.60 -23.56 -3.61
C ASP A 63 -22.43 -22.90 -2.49
N TRP A 64 -23.69 -22.54 -2.77
CA TRP A 64 -24.51 -21.71 -1.89
C TRP A 64 -24.60 -22.24 -0.47
N ASN A 65 -24.73 -23.56 -0.29
CA ASN A 65 -24.84 -24.15 1.05
C ASN A 65 -23.59 -23.91 1.92
N ALA A 66 -22.40 -23.85 1.34
CA ALA A 66 -21.18 -23.49 2.05
C ALA A 66 -21.00 -21.96 2.10
N HIS A 67 -21.18 -21.29 0.96
CA HIS A 67 -20.94 -19.86 0.82
C HIS A 67 -21.86 -19.01 1.70
N LYS A 68 -23.14 -19.39 1.89
CA LYS A 68 -24.12 -18.59 2.66
C LYS A 68 -23.65 -18.26 4.08
N HIS A 69 -22.86 -19.13 4.69
CA HIS A 69 -22.34 -18.95 6.05
C HIS A 69 -21.24 -17.89 6.13
N VAL A 70 -20.53 -17.63 5.04
CA VAL A 70 -19.46 -16.61 4.97
C VAL A 70 -19.86 -15.40 4.12
N CYS A 71 -20.96 -15.48 3.37
CA CYS A 71 -21.40 -14.44 2.45
C CYS A 71 -21.60 -13.10 3.16
N GLU A 72 -22.26 -13.10 4.31
CA GLU A 72 -22.51 -11.86 5.06
C GLU A 72 -21.20 -11.23 5.57
N SER A 73 -20.32 -12.03 6.17
CA SER A 73 -19.02 -11.56 6.64
C SER A 73 -18.15 -11.01 5.51
N LEU A 74 -18.17 -11.65 4.34
CA LEU A 74 -17.48 -11.15 3.15
C LEU A 74 -18.07 -9.82 2.65
N ARG A 75 -19.39 -9.65 2.74
CA ARG A 75 -20.05 -8.38 2.41
C ARG A 75 -19.62 -7.28 3.37
N ASP A 76 -19.66 -7.54 4.68
CA ASP A 76 -19.28 -6.55 5.69
C ASP A 76 -17.82 -6.12 5.54
N VAL A 77 -16.92 -7.06 5.23
CA VAL A 77 -15.53 -6.76 4.93
C VAL A 77 -15.43 -5.89 3.67
N HIS A 78 -16.15 -6.25 2.60
CA HIS A 78 -16.16 -5.50 1.35
C HIS A 78 -16.66 -4.06 1.54
N GLU A 79 -17.78 -3.88 2.24
CA GLU A 79 -18.37 -2.57 2.54
C GLU A 79 -17.44 -1.71 3.40
N LYS A 80 -16.80 -2.29 4.43
CA LYS A 80 -15.81 -1.58 5.25
C LYS A 80 -14.58 -1.16 4.47
N SER A 81 -14.05 -2.04 3.61
CA SER A 81 -12.91 -1.71 2.73
C SER A 81 -13.27 -0.60 1.75
N LEU A 82 -14.46 -0.65 1.15
CA LEU A 82 -14.96 0.41 0.27
C LEU A 82 -15.14 1.73 1.03
N ALA A 83 -15.76 1.72 2.21
CA ALA A 83 -15.93 2.90 3.03
C ALA A 83 -14.57 3.51 3.43
N ALA A 84 -13.60 2.69 3.83
CA ALA A 84 -12.24 3.12 4.13
C ALA A 84 -11.55 3.75 2.92
N PHE A 85 -11.68 3.13 1.74
CA PHE A 85 -11.16 3.67 0.48
C PHE A 85 -11.76 5.04 0.15
N LEU A 86 -13.09 5.18 0.25
CA LEU A 86 -13.77 6.45 0.00
C LEU A 86 -13.35 7.54 1.02
N MET A 87 -13.21 7.19 2.30
CA MET A 87 -12.72 8.12 3.34
C MET A 87 -11.28 8.59 3.08
N GLN A 88 -10.46 7.78 2.40
CA GLN A 88 -9.09 8.15 2.01
C GLN A 88 -9.03 8.95 0.69
N GLY A 89 -10.18 9.40 0.17
CA GLY A 89 -10.27 10.15 -1.08
C GLY A 89 -10.34 9.27 -2.34
N GLY A 90 -10.52 7.96 -2.17
CA GLY A 90 -10.77 7.04 -3.28
C GLY A 90 -12.05 7.38 -4.02
N ARG A 91 -12.09 7.07 -5.33
CA ARG A 91 -13.29 7.21 -6.16
C ARG A 91 -13.82 5.84 -6.55
N ALA A 92 -15.11 5.60 -6.29
CA ALA A 92 -15.78 4.38 -6.72
C ALA A 92 -15.58 4.14 -8.21
N LYS A 93 -15.38 2.87 -8.56
CA LYS A 93 -15.06 2.47 -9.91
C LYS A 93 -16.29 2.44 -10.80
N ASP A 94 -16.24 3.21 -11.88
CA ASP A 94 -17.16 3.08 -13.01
C ASP A 94 -16.37 3.17 -14.32
N PHE A 95 -16.03 2.02 -14.89
CA PHE A 95 -15.36 1.92 -16.19
C PHE A 95 -16.34 1.74 -17.37
N ASN A 96 -17.65 1.93 -17.13
CA ASN A 96 -18.63 1.96 -18.21
C ASN A 96 -18.77 3.36 -18.81
N GLN A 97 -18.25 4.38 -18.13
CA GLN A 97 -18.05 5.72 -18.66
C GLN A 97 -16.64 5.81 -19.32
N ARG A 98 -16.40 6.86 -20.11
CA ARG A 98 -15.34 7.01 -21.14
C ARG A 98 -13.92 6.62 -20.67
N SER A 99 -12.98 6.48 -21.61
CA SER A 99 -11.55 6.18 -21.32
C SER A 99 -10.90 7.09 -20.26
N TYR A 100 -11.38 8.33 -20.12
CA TYR A 100 -10.96 9.28 -19.09
C TYR A 100 -11.23 8.79 -17.65
N ASP A 101 -12.25 7.95 -17.45
CA ASP A 101 -12.61 7.43 -16.13
C ASP A 101 -11.62 6.37 -15.62
N ILE A 102 -10.90 5.67 -16.51
CA ILE A 102 -9.83 4.74 -16.13
C ILE A 102 -8.68 5.52 -15.49
N GLN A 103 -8.16 6.53 -16.19
CA GLN A 103 -7.07 7.36 -15.67
C GLN A 103 -7.47 8.04 -14.36
N SER A 104 -8.69 8.58 -14.30
CA SER A 104 -9.22 9.21 -13.09
C SER A 104 -9.24 8.23 -11.91
N TRP A 105 -9.72 7.00 -12.10
CA TRP A 105 -9.74 6.00 -11.03
C TRP A 105 -8.34 5.68 -10.51
N PHE A 106 -7.38 5.38 -11.39
CA PHE A 106 -5.99 5.09 -11.00
C PHE A 106 -5.34 6.23 -10.19
N ILE A 107 -5.63 7.49 -10.56
CA ILE A 107 -5.13 8.67 -9.85
C ILE A 107 -5.73 8.76 -8.43
N ASN A 108 -6.99 8.34 -8.27
CA ASN A 108 -7.68 8.37 -6.99
C ASN A 108 -7.39 7.14 -6.11
N VAL A 109 -6.65 6.13 -6.57
CA VAL A 109 -6.23 5.03 -5.70
C VAL A 109 -5.17 5.55 -4.70
N PRO A 110 -5.43 5.50 -3.38
CA PRO A 110 -4.50 6.01 -2.38
C PRO A 110 -3.10 5.42 -2.51
N GLY A 111 -2.11 6.29 -2.68
CA GLY A 111 -0.69 5.94 -2.74
C GLY A 111 -0.22 5.33 -4.07
N LEU A 112 -1.11 4.95 -4.99
CA LEU A 112 -0.71 4.27 -6.23
C LEU A 112 0.17 5.14 -7.13
N THR A 113 -0.19 6.41 -7.32
CA THR A 113 0.63 7.36 -8.10
C THR A 113 1.98 7.62 -7.42
N ASN A 114 2.02 7.61 -6.09
CA ASN A 114 3.25 7.77 -5.33
C ASN A 114 4.17 6.54 -5.48
N GLU A 115 3.59 5.34 -5.43
CA GLU A 115 4.29 4.07 -5.63
C GLU A 115 4.86 3.96 -7.05
N ILE A 116 4.09 4.33 -8.07
CA ILE A 116 4.52 4.41 -9.47
C ILE A 116 5.74 5.32 -9.62
N GLU A 117 5.67 6.53 -9.07
CA GLU A 117 6.74 7.53 -9.18
C GLU A 117 8.03 7.08 -8.46
N LEU A 118 7.90 6.46 -7.27
CA LEU A 118 9.03 5.91 -6.54
C LEU A 118 9.69 4.75 -7.28
N LEU A 119 8.88 3.87 -7.87
CA LEU A 119 9.38 2.75 -8.67
C LEU A 119 10.09 3.26 -9.94
N ALA A 120 9.50 4.24 -10.63
CA ALA A 120 10.13 4.91 -11.77
C ALA A 120 11.48 5.51 -11.39
N TRP A 121 11.54 6.25 -10.27
CA TRP A 121 12.77 6.88 -9.80
C TRP A 121 13.86 5.86 -9.48
N ASN A 122 13.51 4.78 -8.78
CA ASN A 122 14.47 3.74 -8.41
C ASN A 122 15.12 3.07 -9.64
N HIS A 123 14.37 2.91 -10.71
CA HIS A 123 14.79 2.22 -11.93
C HIS A 123 15.11 3.15 -13.09
N ARG A 124 15.19 4.47 -12.86
CA ARG A 124 15.30 5.49 -13.91
C ARG A 124 16.47 5.33 -14.88
N SER A 125 17.58 4.74 -14.44
CA SER A 125 18.72 4.43 -15.32
C SER A 125 18.36 3.48 -16.45
N ASN A 126 17.32 2.66 -16.27
CA ASN A 126 16.83 1.70 -17.25
C ASN A 126 15.74 2.27 -18.17
N ALA A 127 15.41 3.56 -18.04
CA ALA A 127 14.33 4.25 -18.73
C ALA A 127 13.04 3.40 -18.81
N PRO A 128 12.50 2.90 -17.66
CA PRO A 128 11.48 1.87 -17.68
C PRO A 128 10.11 2.44 -18.05
N ILE A 129 9.27 1.55 -18.57
CA ILE A 129 7.82 1.73 -18.53
C ILE A 129 7.33 1.21 -17.18
N ILE A 130 6.62 2.04 -16.42
CA ILE A 130 5.91 1.59 -15.22
C ILE A 130 4.47 1.29 -15.60
N SER A 131 4.07 0.02 -15.54
CA SER A 131 2.71 -0.41 -15.83
C SER A 131 1.94 -0.67 -14.54
N ALA A 132 0.79 -0.01 -14.39
CA ALA A 132 -0.19 -0.32 -13.35
C ALA A 132 -1.33 -1.13 -13.96
N LEU A 133 -1.59 -2.31 -13.41
CA LEU A 133 -2.64 -3.23 -13.88
C LEU A 133 -3.74 -3.36 -12.84
N ALA A 134 -4.96 -3.07 -13.25
CA ALA A 134 -6.17 -3.31 -12.47
C ALA A 134 -7.09 -4.34 -13.15
N SER A 135 -7.85 -5.09 -12.36
CA SER A 135 -8.86 -6.04 -12.85
C SER A 135 -10.25 -5.42 -12.75
N ASP A 136 -11.25 -5.82 -13.54
CA ASP A 136 -12.62 -5.25 -13.48
C ASP A 136 -13.34 -5.47 -12.14
N ILE A 137 -12.83 -6.41 -11.34
CA ILE A 137 -13.39 -6.81 -10.05
C ILE A 137 -12.85 -5.94 -8.92
N GLU A 138 -11.70 -5.31 -9.12
CA GLU A 138 -11.04 -4.46 -8.14
C GLU A 138 -11.85 -3.19 -7.86
N VAL A 139 -12.16 -2.89 -6.62
CA VAL A 139 -13.03 -1.74 -6.26
C VAL A 139 -12.22 -0.61 -5.61
N ASP A 140 -11.30 -0.95 -4.72
CA ASP A 140 -10.55 -0.03 -3.85
C ASP A 140 -9.07 0.15 -4.24
N GLY A 141 -8.64 -0.43 -5.37
CA GLY A 141 -7.24 -0.35 -5.83
C GLY A 141 -6.24 -1.15 -4.99
N SER A 142 -6.70 -1.91 -3.99
CA SER A 142 -5.84 -2.70 -3.10
C SER A 142 -5.07 -3.80 -3.81
N THR A 143 -5.56 -4.26 -4.96
CA THR A 143 -5.00 -5.37 -5.75
C THR A 143 -4.21 -4.92 -6.99
N ALA A 144 -4.14 -3.60 -7.25
CA ALA A 144 -3.54 -3.05 -8.44
C ALA A 144 -2.05 -3.41 -8.47
N GLN A 145 -1.63 -4.08 -9.51
CA GLN A 145 -0.26 -4.58 -9.61
C GLN A 145 0.59 -3.56 -10.34
N LEU A 146 1.78 -3.29 -9.81
CA LEU A 146 2.79 -2.51 -10.52
C LEU A 146 3.82 -3.44 -11.14
N GLN A 147 4.19 -3.14 -12.36
CA GLN A 147 5.24 -3.81 -13.10
C GLN A 147 6.21 -2.76 -13.64
N MET A 148 7.50 -2.94 -13.36
CA MET A 148 8.57 -2.20 -14.00
C MET A 148 9.05 -3.01 -15.21
N ILE A 149 9.05 -2.41 -16.39
CA ILE A 149 9.53 -3.03 -17.63
C ILE A 149 10.72 -2.19 -18.13
N PRO A 150 11.96 -2.69 -18.07
CA PRO A 150 13.13 -1.94 -18.48
C PRO A 150 13.13 -1.73 -20.00
N ARG A 151 13.79 -0.67 -20.46
CA ARG A 151 13.85 -0.36 -21.89
C ARG A 151 14.44 -1.48 -22.75
N SER A 152 15.51 -2.11 -22.27
CA SER A 152 16.17 -3.22 -22.95
C SER A 152 15.20 -4.35 -23.31
N PHE A 153 14.23 -4.64 -22.45
CA PHE A 153 13.29 -5.75 -22.66
C PHE A 153 12.41 -5.56 -23.91
N TRP A 154 11.96 -4.33 -24.17
CA TRP A 154 11.08 -4.06 -25.32
C TRP A 154 11.83 -3.53 -26.54
N ASP A 155 13.10 -3.16 -26.40
CA ASP A 155 14.03 -3.03 -27.52
C ASP A 155 14.41 -4.41 -28.10
N GLU A 156 14.56 -5.44 -27.25
CA GLU A 156 14.91 -6.82 -27.65
C GLU A 156 13.74 -7.63 -28.22
N ASP A 157 12.54 -7.50 -27.65
CA ASP A 157 11.32 -8.12 -28.19
C ASP A 157 10.28 -7.06 -28.58
N PRO A 158 10.29 -6.59 -29.85
CA PRO A 158 9.29 -5.65 -30.35
C PRO A 158 7.85 -6.15 -30.21
N ARG A 159 7.64 -7.48 -30.10
CA ARG A 159 6.31 -8.08 -29.89
C ARG A 159 5.78 -7.83 -28.49
N PHE A 160 6.61 -7.42 -27.53
CA PHE A 160 6.12 -6.96 -26.24
C PHE A 160 5.07 -5.84 -26.41
N LEU A 161 5.31 -4.95 -27.37
CA LEU A 161 4.40 -3.85 -27.71
C LEU A 161 3.15 -4.31 -28.48
N ASP A 162 3.01 -5.59 -28.83
CA ASP A 162 1.76 -6.18 -29.34
C ASP A 162 0.67 -6.25 -28.26
N ASN A 163 1.04 -6.08 -26.99
CA ASN A 163 0.10 -5.89 -25.89
C ASN A 163 -0.58 -4.51 -25.87
N PHE A 164 -0.18 -3.63 -26.78
CA PHE A 164 -0.64 -2.25 -26.94
C PHE A 164 -1.22 -2.08 -28.34
N THR A 165 -2.12 -1.11 -28.53
CA THR A 165 -2.57 -0.74 -29.87
C THR A 165 -1.39 -0.14 -30.66
N PRO A 166 -1.42 -0.18 -32.01
CA PRO A 166 -0.38 0.45 -32.83
C PRO A 166 -0.13 1.92 -32.46
N GLU A 167 -1.19 2.68 -32.14
CA GLU A 167 -1.10 4.09 -31.75
C GLU A 167 -0.41 4.25 -30.39
N GLN A 168 -0.71 3.37 -29.44
CA GLN A 168 -0.07 3.38 -28.12
C GLN A 168 1.41 3.00 -28.21
N ARG A 169 1.73 2.01 -29.05
CA ARG A 169 3.11 1.61 -29.32
C ARG A 169 3.91 2.77 -29.87
N GLU A 170 3.40 3.43 -30.91
CA GLU A 170 4.08 4.57 -31.50
C GLU A 170 4.16 5.73 -30.52
N GLY A 171 3.09 5.99 -29.76
CA GLY A 171 3.08 6.98 -28.68
C GLY A 171 4.17 6.73 -27.64
N ILE A 172 4.36 5.49 -27.17
CA ILE A 172 5.42 5.13 -26.23
C ILE A 172 6.81 5.35 -26.86
N ARG A 173 7.03 4.92 -28.11
CA ARG A 173 8.30 5.13 -28.81
C ARG A 173 8.63 6.62 -28.96
N MET A 174 7.64 7.42 -29.36
CA MET A 174 7.78 8.87 -29.48
C MET A 174 8.14 9.49 -28.13
N GLN A 175 7.45 9.14 -27.05
CA GLN A 175 7.71 9.67 -25.70
C GLN A 175 9.16 9.48 -25.24
N PHE A 176 9.78 8.33 -25.51
CA PHE A 176 11.18 8.07 -25.18
C PHE A 176 12.18 8.70 -26.17
N SER A 177 11.72 9.04 -27.37
CA SER A 177 12.55 9.63 -28.44
C SER A 177 12.46 11.16 -28.48
N GLU A 178 11.57 11.76 -27.68
CA GLU A 178 11.49 13.20 -27.50
C GLU A 178 12.82 13.75 -26.96
N SER A 179 13.35 14.79 -27.59
CA SER A 179 14.55 15.49 -27.11
C SER A 179 14.39 16.06 -25.69
N SER A 180 13.15 16.27 -25.25
CA SER A 180 12.80 16.74 -23.90
C SER A 180 12.77 15.63 -22.84
N PHE A 181 12.83 14.36 -23.26
CA PHE A 181 12.77 13.23 -22.33
C PHE A 181 14.13 13.01 -21.68
N SER A 182 14.17 13.18 -20.37
CA SER A 182 15.29 12.72 -19.55
C SER A 182 14.74 11.81 -18.46
N SER A 183 15.32 10.63 -18.29
CA SER A 183 14.93 9.73 -17.20
C SER A 183 15.27 10.29 -15.82
N SER A 184 16.06 11.37 -15.73
CA SER A 184 16.29 12.10 -14.48
C SER A 184 15.14 13.04 -14.10
N THR A 185 14.26 13.39 -15.04
CA THR A 185 13.17 14.36 -14.83
C THR A 185 11.79 13.81 -15.17
N LYS A 186 11.73 12.79 -16.04
CA LYS A 186 10.49 12.20 -16.57
C LYS A 186 10.48 10.68 -16.49
N TYR A 187 9.29 10.10 -16.54
CA TYR A 187 9.06 8.66 -16.68
C TYR A 187 7.80 8.38 -17.51
N VAL A 188 7.73 7.18 -18.09
CA VAL A 188 6.55 6.71 -18.83
C VAL A 188 5.73 5.78 -17.96
N CYS A 189 4.42 6.05 -17.88
CA CYS A 189 3.47 5.24 -17.13
C CYS A 189 2.38 4.69 -18.06
N VAL A 190 2.03 3.42 -17.88
CA VAL A 190 0.93 2.75 -18.59
C VAL A 190 -0.09 2.24 -17.59
N LEU A 191 -1.29 2.80 -17.63
CA LEU A 191 -2.44 2.35 -16.86
C LEU A 191 -3.21 1.33 -17.68
N ARG A 192 -3.26 0.08 -17.23
CA ARG A 192 -3.93 -1.03 -17.91
C ARG A 192 -5.09 -1.50 -17.07
N TYR A 193 -6.18 -1.82 -17.74
CA TYR A 193 -7.25 -2.55 -17.08
C TYR A 193 -7.74 -3.72 -17.94
N ALA A 194 -8.04 -4.82 -17.27
CA ALA A 194 -8.57 -6.02 -17.91
C ALA A 194 -10.07 -6.15 -17.61
N GLN A 195 -10.89 -6.11 -18.66
CA GLN A 195 -12.27 -6.60 -18.63
C GLN A 195 -12.33 -7.92 -19.39
N PRO A 196 -12.81 -9.02 -18.79
CA PRO A 196 -12.91 -10.26 -19.53
C PRO A 196 -13.91 -10.15 -20.70
N GLY A 197 -13.54 -10.69 -21.86
CA GLY A 197 -14.32 -10.54 -23.09
C GLY A 197 -14.23 -9.15 -23.76
N LYS A 198 -13.43 -8.21 -23.25
CA LYS A 198 -13.08 -6.98 -23.95
C LYS A 198 -11.57 -6.89 -24.18
N PRO A 199 -11.12 -6.18 -25.23
CA PRO A 199 -9.71 -5.85 -25.40
C PRO A 199 -9.19 -5.13 -24.16
N ARG A 200 -7.96 -5.45 -23.74
CA ARG A 200 -7.29 -4.70 -22.67
C ARG A 200 -7.18 -3.25 -23.09
N SER A 201 -7.78 -2.33 -22.34
CA SER A 201 -7.54 -0.91 -22.57
C SER A 201 -6.31 -0.49 -21.78
N ALA A 202 -5.50 0.34 -22.41
CA ALA A 202 -4.31 0.92 -21.83
C ALA A 202 -4.32 2.43 -22.06
N PHE A 203 -3.76 3.18 -21.13
CA PHE A 203 -3.49 4.60 -21.28
C PHE A 203 -2.02 4.84 -20.96
N ALA A 204 -1.26 5.32 -21.94
CA ALA A 204 0.17 5.60 -21.80
C ALA A 204 0.39 7.12 -21.74
N SER A 205 1.21 7.57 -20.79
CA SER A 205 1.53 8.99 -20.63
C SER A 205 2.94 9.18 -20.08
N THR A 206 3.64 10.19 -20.56
CA THR A 206 4.83 10.75 -19.91
C THR A 206 4.42 11.59 -18.69
N ARG A 207 5.19 11.49 -17.60
CA ARG A 207 4.99 12.26 -16.37
C ARG A 207 6.31 12.80 -15.86
N ASP A 208 6.28 14.00 -15.28
CA ASP A 208 7.42 14.58 -14.59
C ASP A 208 7.49 14.07 -13.14
N PHE A 209 8.71 13.97 -12.59
CA PHE A 209 8.89 13.80 -11.15
C PHE A 209 8.46 15.07 -10.42
N ARG A 210 7.63 14.93 -9.39
CA ARG A 210 7.11 16.06 -8.62
C ARG A 210 8.21 16.59 -7.70
N ALA A 211 8.51 17.89 -7.78
CA ALA A 211 9.57 18.52 -6.98
C ALA A 211 9.41 18.33 -5.46
N ASN A 212 8.19 18.45 -4.95
CA ASN A 212 7.85 18.17 -3.54
C ASN A 212 7.12 16.83 -3.37
N GLY A 213 7.32 15.93 -4.33
CA GLY A 213 6.64 14.66 -4.40
C GLY A 213 7.25 13.55 -3.53
N PRO A 214 6.88 12.30 -3.82
CA PRO A 214 7.30 11.15 -3.04
C PRO A 214 8.81 10.88 -3.13
N VAL A 215 9.46 11.23 -4.24
CA VAL A 215 10.93 11.09 -4.39
C VAL A 215 11.66 11.95 -3.35
N ARG A 216 11.31 13.23 -3.25
CA ARG A 216 11.89 14.14 -2.25
C ARG A 216 11.60 13.66 -0.82
N ALA A 217 10.37 13.25 -0.55
CA ALA A 217 10.00 12.71 0.75
C ALA A 217 10.84 11.48 1.14
N ALA A 218 11.02 10.53 0.21
CA ALA A 218 11.83 9.34 0.43
C ALA A 218 13.30 9.66 0.73
N MET A 219 13.86 10.70 0.09
CA MET A 219 15.21 11.18 0.38
C MET A 219 15.33 11.78 1.79
N ILE A 220 14.36 12.61 2.19
CA ILE A 220 14.31 13.20 3.55
C ILE A 220 14.13 12.10 4.60
N VAL A 221 13.22 11.15 4.39
CA VAL A 221 13.00 9.99 5.28
C VAL A 221 14.29 9.19 5.47
N LYS A 222 15.05 8.97 4.39
CA LYS A 222 16.34 8.29 4.46
C LYS A 222 17.35 9.08 5.31
N ALA A 223 17.40 10.40 5.17
CA ALA A 223 18.30 11.25 5.95
C ALA A 223 17.92 11.26 7.45
N LEU A 224 16.64 11.54 7.75
CA LEU A 224 16.06 11.53 9.10
C LEU A 224 16.35 10.24 9.88
N THR A 225 16.28 9.10 9.19
CA THR A 225 16.41 7.78 9.83
C THR A 225 17.86 7.29 9.88
N ALA A 226 18.78 7.96 9.18
CA ALA A 226 20.21 7.68 9.22
C ALA A 226 20.94 8.46 10.32
N ALA A 227 20.53 9.70 10.59
CA ALA A 227 21.16 10.57 11.58
C ALA A 227 20.15 11.52 12.25
N THR A 228 20.50 12.06 13.41
CA THR A 228 19.69 13.03 14.16
C THR A 228 20.18 14.45 13.92
N LYS A 229 20.13 14.88 12.66
CA LYS A 229 20.57 16.20 12.22
C LYS A 229 19.40 17.20 12.22
N PRO A 230 19.56 18.42 12.78
CA PRO A 230 18.49 19.41 12.79
C PRO A 230 18.03 19.83 11.38
N GLU A 231 18.96 19.88 10.42
CA GLU A 231 18.68 20.21 9.02
C GLU A 231 17.72 19.22 8.35
N ASP A 232 17.87 17.91 8.59
CA ASP A 232 17.00 16.89 8.01
C ASP A 232 15.56 17.01 8.56
N LEU A 233 15.43 17.39 9.84
CA LEU A 233 14.13 17.67 10.45
C LEU A 233 13.53 18.96 9.89
N ALA A 234 14.32 20.01 9.69
CA ALA A 234 13.87 21.25 9.06
C ALA A 234 13.33 20.99 7.64
N ASP A 235 14.05 20.18 6.85
CA ASP A 235 13.64 19.77 5.49
C ASP A 235 12.32 19.00 5.50
N ALA A 236 12.10 18.15 6.50
CA ALA A 236 10.85 17.42 6.67
C ALA A 236 9.67 18.35 6.98
N LEU A 237 9.86 19.33 7.88
CA LEU A 237 8.83 20.32 8.19
C LEU A 237 8.49 21.17 6.96
N ALA A 238 9.50 21.64 6.23
CA ALA A 238 9.31 22.36 4.98
C ALA A 238 8.59 21.50 3.91
N TRP A 239 8.85 20.19 3.88
CA TRP A 239 8.12 19.29 2.99
C TRP A 239 6.63 19.25 3.32
N PHE A 240 6.23 19.20 4.61
CA PHE A 240 4.80 19.25 4.98
C PHE A 240 4.10 20.51 4.48
N GLU A 241 4.75 21.68 4.60
CA GLU A 241 4.21 22.97 4.16
C GLU A 241 4.02 23.04 2.64
N ASN A 242 4.96 22.46 1.89
CA ASN A 242 4.97 22.53 0.43
C ASN A 242 4.22 21.39 -0.26
N ALA A 243 4.05 20.24 0.39
CA ALA A 243 3.49 19.03 -0.22
C ALA A 243 2.02 18.80 0.12
N LEU A 244 1.52 19.36 1.25
CA LEU A 244 0.16 19.12 1.73
C LEU A 244 -0.71 20.39 1.64
N PRO A 245 -2.04 20.23 1.57
CA PRO A 245 -2.97 21.36 1.73
C PRO A 245 -2.71 22.09 3.06
N ALA A 246 -2.82 23.43 3.04
CA ALA A 246 -2.43 24.28 4.19
C ALA A 246 -3.00 23.82 5.54
N GLN A 247 -4.29 23.45 5.59
CA GLN A 247 -4.92 22.95 6.82
C GLN A 247 -4.31 21.63 7.31
N GLN A 248 -4.01 20.70 6.39
CA GLN A 248 -3.40 19.42 6.72
C GLN A 248 -1.93 19.60 7.15
N ALA A 249 -1.19 20.47 6.45
CA ALA A 249 0.17 20.86 6.81
C ALA A 249 0.21 21.44 8.23
N GLN A 250 -0.65 22.41 8.53
CA GLN A 250 -0.73 23.04 9.85
C GLN A 250 -1.06 22.02 10.94
N ALA A 251 -2.02 21.14 10.72
CA ALA A 251 -2.37 20.09 11.68
C ALA A 251 -1.20 19.11 11.91
N GLY A 252 -0.53 18.68 10.84
CA GLY A 252 0.64 17.79 10.92
C GLY A 252 1.82 18.43 11.66
N LEU A 253 2.15 19.68 11.34
CA LEU A 253 3.21 20.44 12.02
C LEU A 253 2.90 20.68 13.48
N GLN A 254 1.66 21.04 13.82
CA GLN A 254 1.25 21.22 15.20
C GLN A 254 1.34 19.91 15.98
N PHE A 255 0.93 18.79 15.37
CA PHE A 255 1.09 17.47 15.96
C PHE A 255 2.57 17.15 16.25
N ILE A 256 3.47 17.39 15.29
CA ILE A 256 4.91 17.17 15.48
C ILE A 256 5.47 18.03 16.62
N ARG A 257 5.11 19.31 16.68
CA ARG A 257 5.54 20.22 17.76
C ARG A 257 5.04 19.74 19.13
N ASN A 258 3.76 19.36 19.22
CA ASN A 258 3.18 18.83 20.46
C ASN A 258 3.90 17.55 20.90
N ARG A 259 4.22 16.64 19.97
CA ARG A 259 5.00 15.42 20.26
C ARG A 259 6.39 15.76 20.78
N ALA A 260 7.09 16.68 20.11
CA ALA A 260 8.43 17.10 20.51
C ALA A 260 8.46 17.63 21.95
N THR A 261 7.51 18.50 22.33
CA THR A 261 7.46 19.05 23.69
C THR A 261 6.95 18.03 24.71
N LEU A 262 5.79 17.41 24.47
CA LEU A 262 5.07 16.63 25.49
C LEU A 262 5.63 15.23 25.70
N VAL A 263 6.21 14.62 24.65
CA VAL A 263 6.68 13.23 24.72
C VAL A 263 8.20 13.14 24.70
N HIS A 264 8.86 14.01 23.93
CA HIS A 264 10.31 14.00 23.81
C HIS A 264 11.02 15.06 24.68
N GLY A 265 10.26 15.90 25.40
CA GLY A 265 10.82 16.90 26.32
C GLY A 265 11.63 18.00 25.64
N CYS A 266 11.45 18.21 24.33
CA CYS A 266 12.19 19.22 23.59
C CYS A 266 11.74 20.63 24.01
N THR A 267 12.67 21.42 24.58
CA THR A 267 12.48 22.85 24.81
C THR A 267 12.62 23.58 23.48
N MET A 268 11.60 24.36 23.09
CA MET A 268 11.59 25.09 21.82
C MET A 268 11.32 26.58 22.05
N SER A 269 12.10 27.45 21.41
CA SER A 269 11.68 28.83 21.20
C SER A 269 10.60 28.86 20.10
N GLN A 270 9.65 29.80 20.19
CA GLN A 270 8.58 29.90 19.18
C GLN A 270 9.18 30.02 17.77
N GLY A 271 8.76 29.13 16.86
CA GLY A 271 9.22 29.12 15.47
C GLY A 271 10.52 28.34 15.21
N SER A 272 11.21 27.82 16.23
CA SER A 272 12.41 27.00 16.04
C SER A 272 12.08 25.57 15.58
N VAL A 273 13.07 24.89 14.98
CA VAL A 273 13.02 23.45 14.70
C VAL A 273 13.28 22.70 16.01
N PRO A 274 12.48 21.67 16.37
CA PRO A 274 12.72 20.91 17.59
C PRO A 274 14.10 20.25 17.58
N VAL A 275 14.69 20.02 18.75
CA VAL A 275 15.92 19.22 18.85
C VAL A 275 15.61 17.80 18.36
N PRO A 276 16.26 17.32 17.29
CA PRO A 276 15.96 16.01 16.72
C PRO A 276 16.38 14.90 17.68
N THR A 277 15.45 14.01 17.99
CA THR A 277 15.75 12.73 18.62
C THR A 277 15.49 11.62 17.62
N ARG A 278 16.11 10.46 17.80
CA ARG A 278 15.82 9.29 16.96
C ARG A 278 14.33 8.94 16.96
N ALA A 279 13.69 9.04 18.13
CA ALA A 279 12.26 8.77 18.26
C ALA A 279 11.43 9.78 17.46
N LEU A 280 11.68 11.08 17.63
CA LEU A 280 10.99 12.13 16.89
C LEU A 280 11.21 11.99 15.37
N ASN A 281 12.45 11.76 14.93
CA ASN A 281 12.76 11.57 13.52
C ASN A 281 12.01 10.37 12.91
N ASN A 282 11.91 9.25 13.62
CA ASN A 282 11.13 8.10 13.18
C ASN A 282 9.63 8.41 13.08
N GLU A 283 9.07 9.20 13.99
CA GLU A 283 7.66 9.61 13.95
C GLU A 283 7.39 10.52 12.76
N VAL A 284 8.24 11.53 12.54
CA VAL A 284 8.15 12.44 11.40
C VAL A 284 8.29 11.67 10.08
N ALA A 285 9.26 10.76 10.00
CA ALA A 285 9.46 9.92 8.83
C ALA A 285 8.23 9.03 8.55
N TYR A 286 7.63 8.41 9.58
CA TYR A 286 6.37 7.69 9.44
C TYR A 286 5.26 8.61 8.92
N MET A 287 5.10 9.80 9.49
CA MET A 287 4.04 10.74 9.10
C MET A 287 4.17 11.16 7.63
N MET A 288 5.39 11.40 7.14
CA MET A 288 5.63 11.71 5.72
C MET A 288 5.20 10.55 4.82
N MET A 289 5.60 9.31 5.15
CA MET A 289 5.22 8.13 4.36
C MET A 289 3.72 7.86 4.44
N ASN A 290 3.11 8.08 5.60
CA ASN A 290 1.68 7.98 5.81
C ASN A 290 0.90 9.01 4.98
N ALA A 291 1.37 10.26 4.90
CA ALA A 291 0.75 11.29 4.06
C ALA A 291 0.81 10.94 2.57
N LEU A 292 1.80 10.14 2.16
CA LEU A 292 1.92 9.60 0.81
C LEU A 292 1.19 8.27 0.62
N ASN A 293 0.51 7.74 1.64
CA ASN A 293 -0.07 6.40 1.64
C ASN A 293 0.94 5.29 1.26
N ILE A 294 2.21 5.47 1.65
CA ILE A 294 3.28 4.47 1.48
C ILE A 294 3.56 3.80 2.82
N ALA A 295 3.81 2.49 2.78
CA ALA A 295 4.16 1.72 3.96
C ALA A 295 5.49 2.18 4.56
N PHE A 296 5.55 2.20 5.90
CA PHE A 296 6.77 2.48 6.66
C PHE A 296 7.28 1.18 7.29
N ASP A 297 8.21 0.53 6.59
CA ASP A 297 8.81 -0.74 7.01
C ASP A 297 9.83 -0.52 8.13
N ILE A 298 9.75 -1.33 9.19
CA ILE A 298 10.63 -1.23 10.36
C ILE A 298 11.28 -2.55 10.73
N CYS A 299 12.36 -2.46 11.48
CA CYS A 299 12.91 -3.51 12.32
C CYS A 299 12.87 -3.04 13.78
N LEU A 300 12.42 -3.91 14.69
CA LEU A 300 12.43 -3.65 16.12
C LEU A 300 13.84 -3.79 16.69
N THR A 301 14.20 -2.91 17.61
CA THR A 301 15.48 -2.96 18.34
C THR A 301 15.38 -2.32 19.72
N GLY A 302 16.33 -2.65 20.60
CA GLY A 302 16.47 -2.03 21.92
C GLY A 302 15.31 -2.32 22.89
N LEU A 303 14.52 -3.36 22.66
CA LEU A 303 13.48 -3.79 23.60
C LEU A 303 14.12 -4.66 24.70
N CYS A 304 14.13 -4.18 25.95
CA CYS A 304 14.67 -4.95 27.08
C CYS A 304 13.64 -5.95 27.61
N GLY A 305 12.41 -5.49 27.90
CA GLY A 305 11.34 -6.35 28.45
C GLY A 305 10.70 -7.31 27.44
N ALA A 306 11.02 -7.16 26.16
CA ALA A 306 10.54 -8.01 25.08
C ALA A 306 11.66 -8.29 24.07
N ALA A 307 12.82 -8.71 24.58
CA ALA A 307 14.02 -8.89 23.76
C ALA A 307 13.86 -9.88 22.61
N HIS A 308 12.97 -10.87 22.75
CA HIS A 308 12.58 -11.82 21.70
C HIS A 308 11.94 -11.15 20.46
N LEU A 309 11.53 -9.88 20.57
CA LEU A 309 11.00 -9.10 19.46
C LEU A 309 12.09 -8.33 18.68
N ASN A 310 13.29 -8.16 19.24
CA ASN A 310 14.37 -7.46 18.54
C ASN A 310 14.79 -8.21 17.28
N GLY A 311 15.10 -7.48 16.20
CA GLY A 311 15.41 -8.05 14.89
C GLY A 311 14.16 -8.41 14.06
N ARG A 312 12.98 -8.47 14.68
CA ARG A 312 11.73 -8.73 13.95
C ARG A 312 11.33 -7.53 13.13
N LYS A 313 10.77 -7.85 11.98
CA LYS A 313 10.43 -6.93 10.90
C LYS A 313 8.91 -6.79 10.82
N GLY A 314 8.42 -5.56 10.64
CA GLY A 314 7.01 -5.27 10.36
C GLY A 314 6.76 -3.93 9.66
N VAL A 315 5.49 -3.52 9.62
CA VAL A 315 5.04 -2.23 9.07
C VAL A 315 4.31 -1.47 10.18
N ILE A 316 4.66 -0.19 10.38
CA ILE A 316 3.94 0.67 11.33
C ILE A 316 2.49 0.90 10.84
N ARG A 317 1.54 0.79 11.75
CA ARG A 317 0.10 1.00 11.50
C ARG A 317 -0.38 2.37 11.94
N GLY A 318 0.18 2.90 13.02
CA GLY A 318 -0.14 4.22 13.54
C GLY A 318 0.15 4.32 15.03
N LEU A 319 -0.35 5.36 15.66
CA LEU A 319 -0.30 5.49 17.12
C LEU A 319 -1.11 4.38 17.79
N ASP A 320 -0.67 3.97 18.95
CA ASP A 320 -1.46 3.10 19.81
C ASP A 320 -2.65 3.89 20.37
N PRO A 321 -3.90 3.37 20.26
CA PRO A 321 -5.08 4.08 20.69
C PRO A 321 -5.17 4.23 22.22
N VAL A 322 -4.46 3.38 22.98
CA VAL A 322 -4.45 3.38 24.44
C VAL A 322 -3.25 4.16 24.95
N ASP A 323 -2.06 3.87 24.42
CA ASP A 323 -0.81 4.51 24.85
C ASP A 323 -0.28 5.45 23.77
N LYS A 324 -0.56 6.75 23.92
CA LYS A 324 -0.15 7.77 22.95
C LYS A 324 1.37 7.89 22.81
N GLU A 325 2.19 7.36 23.71
CA GLU A 325 3.65 7.34 23.54
C GLU A 325 4.12 6.22 22.61
N ARG A 326 3.28 5.22 22.37
CA ARG A 326 3.60 4.02 21.61
C ARG A 326 2.91 4.00 20.25
N TRP A 327 3.47 3.18 19.39
CA TRP A 327 3.06 2.98 18.02
C TRP A 327 2.79 1.51 17.80
N THR A 328 1.71 1.24 17.09
CA THR A 328 1.36 -0.11 16.68
C THR A 328 2.09 -0.49 15.41
N ALA A 329 2.64 -1.70 15.37
CA ALA A 329 3.26 -2.28 14.19
C ALA A 329 2.71 -3.70 13.96
N ARG A 330 2.47 -4.05 12.70
CA ARG A 330 2.15 -5.42 12.29
C ARG A 330 3.43 -6.08 11.77
N LEU A 331 3.91 -7.08 12.48
CA LEU A 331 5.08 -7.88 12.12
C LEU A 331 4.77 -8.82 10.94
N ASP A 332 5.82 -9.33 10.31
CA ASP A 332 5.72 -10.12 9.07
C ASP A 332 4.99 -11.46 9.25
N ASP A 333 5.03 -12.02 10.46
CA ASP A 333 4.26 -13.20 10.87
C ASP A 333 2.80 -12.86 11.25
N GLY A 334 2.38 -11.61 11.07
CA GLY A 334 1.03 -11.14 11.36
C GLY A 334 0.82 -10.65 12.80
N MET A 335 1.78 -10.83 13.71
CA MET A 335 1.67 -10.38 15.10
C MET A 335 1.59 -8.85 15.17
N CYS A 336 0.62 -8.32 15.90
CA CYS A 336 0.55 -6.89 16.22
C CYS A 336 1.27 -6.62 17.54
N VAL A 337 2.14 -5.62 17.53
CA VAL A 337 2.91 -5.19 18.71
C VAL A 337 2.82 -3.69 18.89
N SER A 338 3.02 -3.24 20.12
CA SER A 338 3.09 -1.82 20.48
C SER A 338 4.48 -1.50 21.02
N ALA A 339 5.14 -0.46 20.52
CA ALA A 339 6.49 -0.06 20.95
C ALA A 339 6.73 1.45 20.77
N ARG A 340 7.72 2.00 21.46
CA ARG A 340 8.10 3.41 21.32
C ARG A 340 8.83 3.63 20.00
N ALA A 341 8.72 4.83 19.44
CA ALA A 341 9.38 5.16 18.17
C ALA A 341 10.92 5.03 18.23
N ALA A 342 11.53 5.17 19.41
CA ALA A 342 12.96 4.92 19.63
C ALA A 342 13.38 3.47 19.29
N ASN A 343 12.45 2.52 19.40
CA ASN A 343 12.69 1.10 19.14
C ASN A 343 12.55 0.72 17.67
N PHE A 344 12.31 1.67 16.78
CA PHE A 344 12.21 1.42 15.35
C PHE A 344 13.52 1.76 14.64
N VAL A 345 13.91 0.89 13.72
CA VAL A 345 14.87 1.19 12.65
C VAL A 345 14.09 1.11 11.35
N HIS A 346 14.05 2.20 10.60
CA HIS A 346 13.48 2.17 9.25
C HIS A 346 14.32 1.23 8.37
N VAL A 347 13.67 0.28 7.69
CA VAL A 347 14.34 -0.68 6.83
C VAL A 347 13.71 -0.65 5.44
N ARG A 348 14.52 -0.47 4.41
CA ARG A 348 14.05 -0.55 3.02
C ARG A 348 13.99 -2.00 2.58
N ARG A 349 12.79 -2.54 2.36
CA ARG A 349 12.58 -3.94 1.93
C ARG A 349 12.36 -4.07 0.42
N GLY A 350 13.26 -3.49 -0.34
CA GLY A 350 13.16 -3.41 -1.79
C GLY A 350 12.38 -2.18 -2.24
N GLU A 351 11.33 -2.40 -3.03
CA GLU A 351 10.49 -1.34 -3.57
C GLU A 351 9.54 -0.75 -2.52
N TYR A 352 9.27 0.54 -2.65
CA TYR A 352 8.22 1.18 -1.88
C TYR A 352 6.88 0.57 -2.25
N ARG A 353 6.05 0.29 -1.23
CA ARG A 353 4.71 -0.29 -1.41
C ARG A 353 3.68 0.63 -0.80
N ARG A 354 2.56 0.82 -1.49
CA ARG A 354 1.42 1.53 -0.91
C ARG A 354 0.87 0.80 0.31
N ARG A 355 0.26 1.53 1.24
CA ARG A 355 -0.42 0.90 2.39
C ARG A 355 -1.57 0.07 1.86
N SER A 356 -1.62 -1.21 2.23
CA SER A 356 -2.83 -1.99 2.05
C SER A 356 -3.92 -1.35 2.91
N PRO A 357 -5.14 -1.15 2.37
CA PRO A 357 -6.27 -0.64 3.14
C PRO A 357 -6.57 -1.49 4.40
#